data_AF-A0A494XHC2-F1
#
_entry.id   AF-A0A494XHC2-F1
#
_cell.length_a   1.000
_cell.length_b   1.000
_cell.length_c   1.000
_cell.angle_alpha   90.00
_cell.angle_beta   90.00
_cell.angle_gamma   90.00
#
_symmetry.space_group_name_H-M   'P 1'
#
loop_
_entity.id
_entity.type
_entity.pdbx_description
1 polymer ?
#
loop_
_entity_poly.entity_id
_entity_poly.type
_entity_poly.pdbx_seq_one_letter_code
_entity_poly.pdbx_strand_id
1 'polypeptide(L)'
;MNGLMASIAAIGLALSLVVHGASLFGVDVMSLVPYVWALHVGVFIVFAPAVIFARKRFGARPALADLRQAFPGWVQVLAAVFFAYALINFYASFVSMDGAPAIKAGQYVLENHGRIVRALSSAEYTSLRAQVIRGFSGHWMFFYFVGFAYFAFCGNGEPLNGSVRNKAM
;
A
#
# COMPACT_ATOMS: atom_id res chain seq x y z
N MET A 1 -4.97 3.79 22.18
CA MET A 1 -4.87 2.83 21.04
C MET A 1 -4.72 3.53 19.69
N ASN A 2 -5.53 4.56 19.39
CA ASN A 2 -5.48 5.24 18.08
C ASN A 2 -4.14 5.92 17.78
N GLY A 3 -3.54 6.61 18.76
CA GLY A 3 -2.23 7.25 18.57
C GLY A 3 -1.12 6.26 18.22
N LEU A 4 -1.09 5.09 18.89
CA LEU A 4 -0.12 4.03 18.57
C LEU A 4 -0.32 3.51 17.14
N MET A 5 -1.56 3.23 16.74
CA MET A 5 -1.85 2.76 15.38
C MET A 5 -1.53 3.82 14.31
N ALA A 6 -1.79 5.09 14.59
CA ALA A 6 -1.39 6.19 13.73
C ALA A 6 0.14 6.27 13.60
N SER A 7 0.89 6.15 14.69
CA SER A 7 2.36 6.14 14.65
C SER A 7 2.92 4.95 13.87
N ILE A 8 2.38 3.74 14.07
CA ILE A 8 2.79 2.54 13.33
C ILE A 8 2.51 2.74 11.82
N ALA A 9 1.34 3.27 11.48
CA ALA A 9 0.97 3.54 10.09
C ALA A 9 1.85 4.64 9.46
N ALA A 10 2.19 5.69 10.20
CA ALA A 10 3.10 6.74 9.75
C ALA A 10 4.52 6.22 9.51
N ILE A 11 5.04 5.37 10.40
CA ILE A 11 6.35 4.71 10.22
C ILE A 11 6.30 3.80 8.99
N GLY A 12 5.26 2.98 8.84
CA GLY A 12 5.07 2.13 7.66
C GLY A 12 4.98 2.94 6.36
N LEU A 13 4.29 4.09 6.38
CA LEU A 13 4.22 5.01 5.24
C LEU A 13 5.61 5.57 4.91
N ALA A 14 6.35 6.07 5.90
CA ALA A 14 7.70 6.60 5.69
C ALA A 14 8.66 5.54 5.12
N LEU A 15 8.64 4.32 5.67
CA LEU A 15 9.43 3.20 5.15
C LEU A 15 9.01 2.84 3.73
N SER A 16 7.70 2.80 3.44
CA SER A 16 7.21 2.51 2.10
C SER A 16 7.65 3.57 1.07
N LEU A 17 7.69 4.85 1.45
CA LEU A 17 8.20 5.94 0.61
C LEU A 17 9.69 5.78 0.32
N VAL A 18 10.49 5.42 1.33
CA VAL A 18 11.93 5.16 1.16
C VAL A 18 12.16 3.98 0.22
N VAL A 19 11.46 2.86 0.43
CA VAL A 19 11.55 1.67 -0.43
C VAL A 19 11.11 1.99 -1.85
N HIS A 20 10.00 2.72 -2.00
CA HIS A 20 9.50 3.13 -3.30
C HIS A 20 10.48 4.05 -4.03
N GLY A 21 11.01 5.07 -3.34
CA GLY A 21 12.04 5.96 -3.85
C GLY A 21 13.28 5.19 -4.31
N ALA A 22 13.82 4.29 -3.49
CA ALA A 22 14.97 3.47 -3.85
C ALA A 22 14.69 2.61 -5.10
N SER A 23 13.50 2.02 -5.20
CA SER A 23 13.11 1.19 -6.35
C SER A 23 12.98 1.99 -7.66
N LEU A 24 12.66 3.29 -7.59
CA LEU A 24 12.65 4.17 -8.76
C LEU A 24 14.06 4.37 -9.35
N PHE A 25 15.10 4.30 -8.50
CA PHE A 25 16.51 4.34 -8.92
C PHE A 25 17.08 2.96 -9.28
N GLY A 26 16.24 1.92 -9.37
CA GLY A 26 16.67 0.58 -9.75
C GLY A 26 17.38 -0.20 -8.63
N VAL A 27 17.30 0.27 -7.37
CA VAL A 27 17.90 -0.42 -6.23
C VAL A 27 17.11 -1.70 -5.91
N ASP A 28 17.79 -2.86 -5.87
CA ASP A 28 17.21 -4.11 -5.38
C ASP A 28 17.16 -4.12 -3.85
N VAL A 29 16.11 -3.48 -3.33
CA VAL A 29 15.84 -3.41 -1.89
C VAL A 29 15.66 -4.80 -1.26
N MET A 30 15.19 -5.81 -2.01
CA MET A 30 15.01 -7.14 -1.45
C MET A 30 16.32 -7.86 -1.14
N SER A 31 17.40 -7.52 -1.86
CA SER A 31 18.73 -8.05 -1.55
C SER A 31 19.37 -7.33 -0.36
N LEU A 32 19.12 -6.03 -0.20
CA LEU A 32 19.62 -5.24 0.92
C LEU A 32 18.85 -5.50 2.22
N VAL A 33 17.53 -5.70 2.11
CA VAL A 33 16.60 -5.88 3.23
C VAL A 33 15.71 -7.10 2.93
N PRO A 34 16.16 -8.32 3.31
CA PRO A 34 15.44 -9.56 2.98
C PRO A 34 14.00 -9.60 3.51
N TYR A 35 13.72 -8.89 4.60
CA TYR A 35 12.42 -8.79 5.24
C TYR A 35 11.58 -7.59 4.77
N VAL A 36 11.93 -6.94 3.65
CA VAL A 36 11.15 -5.80 3.11
C VAL A 36 9.66 -6.13 2.92
N TRP A 37 9.33 -7.38 2.59
CA TRP A 37 7.95 -7.87 2.50
C TRP A 37 7.17 -7.84 3.81
N ALA A 38 7.82 -7.67 4.95
CA ALA A 38 7.15 -7.40 6.22
C ALA A 38 6.33 -6.10 6.18
N LEU A 39 6.68 -5.13 5.32
CA LEU A 39 5.85 -3.95 5.06
C LEU A 39 4.52 -4.35 4.42
N HIS A 40 4.52 -5.33 3.51
CA HIS A 40 3.28 -5.83 2.92
C HIS A 40 2.39 -6.49 3.97
N VAL A 41 2.96 -7.30 4.87
CA VAL A 41 2.20 -7.91 5.97
C VAL A 41 1.73 -6.85 6.97
N GLY A 42 2.58 -5.86 7.27
CA GLY A 42 2.29 -4.77 8.19
C GLY A 42 1.14 -3.87 7.74
N VAL A 43 0.86 -3.79 6.43
CA VAL A 43 -0.35 -3.14 5.92
C VAL A 43 -1.60 -3.70 6.61
N PHE A 44 -1.71 -5.03 6.77
CA PHE A 44 -2.89 -5.63 7.38
C PHE A 44 -3.05 -5.28 8.87
N ILE A 45 -1.95 -5.02 9.58
CA ILE A 45 -1.96 -4.62 10.99
C ILE A 45 -2.62 -3.26 11.18
N VAL A 46 -2.49 -2.35 10.23
CA VAL A 46 -3.06 -0.99 10.33
C VAL A 46 -4.35 -0.85 9.52
N PHE A 47 -4.39 -1.38 8.30
CA PHE A 47 -5.51 -1.19 7.39
C PHE A 47 -6.73 -2.02 7.80
N ALA A 48 -6.57 -3.28 8.21
CA ALA A 48 -7.71 -4.10 8.58
C ALA A 48 -8.43 -3.55 9.84
N PRO A 49 -7.73 -3.14 10.92
CA PRO A 49 -8.37 -2.43 12.02
C PRO A 49 -9.03 -1.12 11.60
N ALA A 50 -8.41 -0.32 10.72
CA ALA A 50 -9.01 0.90 10.20
C ALA A 50 -10.36 0.61 9.49
N VAL A 51 -10.42 -0.43 8.66
CA VAL A 51 -11.67 -0.87 8.01
C VAL A 51 -12.71 -1.34 9.03
N ILE A 52 -12.32 -2.15 10.02
CA ILE A 52 -13.24 -2.64 11.06
C ILE A 52 -13.83 -1.47 11.85
N PHE A 53 -13.01 -0.54 12.31
CA PHE A 53 -13.48 0.61 13.07
C PHE A 53 -14.27 1.59 12.21
N ALA A 54 -13.88 1.80 10.95
CA ALA A 54 -14.66 2.60 10.00
C ALA A 54 -16.06 2.03 9.80
N ARG A 55 -16.19 0.70 9.64
CA ARG A 55 -17.50 0.04 9.51
C ARG A 55 -18.35 0.15 10.79
N LYS A 56 -17.72 0.16 11.96
CA LYS A 56 -18.42 0.42 13.24
C LYS A 56 -18.90 1.88 13.34
N ARG A 57 -18.10 2.83 12.83
CA ARG A 57 -18.38 4.27 12.91
C ARG A 57 -19.41 4.75 11.90
N PHE A 58 -19.29 4.29 10.65
CA PHE A 58 -20.06 4.78 9.50
C PHE A 58 -21.08 3.76 8.97
N GLY A 59 -21.17 2.59 9.60
CA GLY A 59 -22.03 1.48 9.15
C GLY A 59 -21.32 0.52 8.19
N ALA A 60 -21.98 -0.60 7.89
CA ALA A 60 -21.37 -1.71 7.15
C ALA A 60 -20.94 -1.35 5.71
N ARG A 61 -21.60 -0.35 5.10
CA ARG A 61 -21.34 0.18 3.76
C ARG A 61 -21.37 1.71 3.83
N PRO A 62 -20.27 2.35 4.28
CA PRO A 62 -20.22 3.80 4.38
C PRO A 62 -20.41 4.43 3.00
N ALA A 63 -21.21 5.50 2.90
CA ALA A 63 -21.27 6.26 1.68
C ALA A 63 -19.98 7.06 1.51
N LEU A 64 -19.61 7.35 0.26
CA LEU A 64 -18.44 8.19 -0.01
C LEU A 64 -18.59 9.58 0.63
N ALA A 65 -19.82 10.10 0.70
CA ALA A 65 -20.12 11.37 1.37
C ALA A 65 -19.77 11.35 2.86
N ASP A 66 -20.06 10.25 3.57
CA ASP A 66 -19.74 10.10 5.00
C ASP A 66 -18.23 10.15 5.22
N LEU A 67 -17.47 9.48 4.35
CA LEU A 67 -16.00 9.50 4.39
C LEU A 67 -15.46 10.91 4.09
N ARG A 68 -16.01 11.60 3.08
CA ARG A 68 -15.57 12.97 2.75
C ARG A 68 -15.83 13.97 3.88
N GLN A 69 -16.90 13.80 4.65
CA GLN A 69 -17.16 14.66 5.81
C GLN A 69 -16.21 14.37 6.98
N ALA A 70 -15.69 13.15 7.07
CA ALA A 70 -14.83 12.73 8.17
C ALA A 70 -13.36 13.15 8.02
N PHE A 71 -12.90 13.51 6.82
CA PHE A 71 -11.50 13.82 6.55
C PHE A 71 -11.32 15.23 5.98
N PRO A 72 -10.23 15.95 6.35
CA PRO A 72 -9.85 17.19 5.68
C PRO A 72 -9.70 17.01 4.16
N GLY A 73 -10.06 18.04 3.38
CA GLY A 73 -10.00 17.95 1.91
C GLY A 73 -8.63 17.55 1.35
N TRP A 74 -7.54 18.03 1.96
CA TRP A 74 -6.17 17.67 1.55
C TRP A 74 -5.86 16.18 1.77
N VAL A 75 -6.42 15.54 2.81
CA VAL A 75 -6.26 14.10 3.05
C VAL A 75 -6.94 13.30 1.96
N GLN A 76 -8.12 13.75 1.52
CA GLN A 76 -8.88 13.11 0.44
C GLN A 76 -8.13 13.20 -0.88
N VAL A 77 -7.54 14.36 -1.18
CA VAL A 77 -6.72 14.57 -2.38
C VAL A 77 -5.50 13.66 -2.34
N LEU A 78 -4.75 13.61 -1.22
CA LEU A 78 -3.60 12.72 -1.09
C LEU A 78 -3.99 11.24 -1.21
N ALA A 79 -5.13 10.82 -0.64
CA ALA A 79 -5.62 9.44 -0.79
C ALA A 79 -5.89 9.12 -2.27
N ALA A 80 -6.55 10.03 -3.00
CA ALA A 80 -6.83 9.88 -4.41
C ALA A 80 -5.55 9.83 -5.25
N VAL A 81 -4.58 10.70 -4.95
CA VAL A 81 -3.26 10.71 -5.62
C VAL A 81 -2.51 9.41 -5.36
N PHE A 82 -2.39 8.95 -4.12
CA PHE A 82 -1.73 7.68 -3.82
C PHE A 82 -2.44 6.49 -4.47
N PHE A 83 -3.78 6.49 -4.49
CA PHE A 83 -4.55 5.43 -5.13
C PHE A 83 -4.29 5.39 -6.64
N ALA A 84 -4.45 6.53 -7.33
CA ALA A 84 -4.21 6.62 -8.77
C ALA A 84 -2.76 6.26 -9.10
N TYR A 85 -1.81 6.78 -8.33
CA TYR A 85 -0.40 6.47 -8.47
C TYR A 85 -0.13 4.97 -8.30
N ALA A 86 -0.66 4.33 -7.25
CA ALA A 86 -0.46 2.92 -7.00
C ALA A 86 -0.94 2.05 -8.19
N LEU A 87 -2.10 2.38 -8.77
CA LEU A 87 -2.62 1.68 -9.95
C LEU A 87 -1.74 1.87 -11.18
N ILE A 88 -1.40 3.12 -11.51
CA ILE A 88 -0.57 3.45 -12.67
C ILE A 88 0.81 2.80 -12.54
N ASN A 89 1.44 2.95 -11.38
CA ASN A 89 2.75 2.40 -11.08
C ASN A 89 2.77 0.87 -11.13
N PHE A 90 1.74 0.22 -10.61
CA PHE A 90 1.63 -1.23 -10.65
C PHE A 90 1.48 -1.73 -12.08
N TYR A 91 0.55 -1.13 -12.84
CA TYR A 91 0.39 -1.46 -14.25
C TYR A 91 1.70 -1.25 -15.03
N ALA A 92 2.33 -0.08 -14.89
CA ALA A 92 3.60 0.24 -15.55
C ALA A 92 4.77 -0.66 -15.10
N SER A 93 4.71 -1.25 -13.91
CA SER A 93 5.75 -2.16 -13.43
C SER A 93 5.58 -3.59 -13.94
N PHE A 94 4.37 -4.02 -14.28
CA PHE A 94 4.12 -5.42 -14.67
C PHE A 94 3.69 -5.60 -16.13
N VAL A 95 3.28 -4.54 -16.85
CA VAL A 95 2.79 -4.66 -18.24
C VAL A 95 3.81 -5.28 -19.19
N SER A 96 5.11 -5.06 -18.95
CA SER A 96 6.20 -5.59 -19.77
C SER A 96 6.89 -6.82 -19.16
N MET A 97 6.34 -7.40 -18.09
CA MET A 97 6.92 -8.55 -17.40
C MET A 97 6.22 -9.85 -17.82
N ASP A 98 6.96 -10.73 -18.50
CA ASP A 98 6.47 -12.06 -18.90
C ASP A 98 6.51 -13.11 -17.78
N GLY A 99 7.00 -12.73 -16.59
CA GLY A 99 7.15 -13.59 -15.42
C GLY A 99 7.79 -12.85 -14.25
N ALA A 100 8.06 -13.57 -13.17
CA ALA A 100 8.73 -13.08 -11.99
C ALA A 100 10.21 -13.53 -11.96
N PRO A 101 11.15 -12.66 -11.54
CA PRO A 101 12.53 -13.06 -11.35
C PRO A 101 12.65 -14.05 -10.18
N ALA A 102 13.30 -15.19 -10.42
CA ALA A 102 13.51 -16.24 -9.43
C ALA A 102 14.94 -16.82 -9.52
N ILE A 103 15.35 -17.54 -8.47
CA ILE A 103 16.58 -18.33 -8.46
C ILE A 103 16.19 -19.81 -8.46
N LYS A 104 16.64 -20.55 -9.46
CA LYS A 104 16.43 -22.01 -9.58
C LYS A 104 17.75 -22.69 -9.85
N ALA A 105 18.08 -23.72 -9.07
CA ALA A 105 19.34 -24.46 -9.20
C ALA A 105 20.59 -23.56 -9.31
N GLY A 106 20.62 -22.44 -8.58
CA GLY A 106 21.72 -21.48 -8.59
C GLY A 106 21.77 -20.52 -9.78
N GLN A 107 20.79 -20.58 -10.70
CA GLN A 107 20.69 -19.69 -11.85
C GLN A 107 19.58 -18.65 -11.68
N TYR A 108 19.83 -17.43 -12.15
CA TYR A 108 18.80 -16.42 -12.28
C TYR A 108 17.91 -16.73 -13.48
N VAL A 109 16.61 -16.84 -13.24
CA VAL A 109 15.64 -17.21 -14.26
C VAL A 109 14.40 -16.33 -14.17
N LEU A 110 13.75 -16.13 -15.30
CA LEU A 110 12.40 -15.59 -15.36
C LEU A 110 11.44 -16.78 -15.29
N GLU A 111 10.60 -16.81 -14.25
CA GLU A 111 9.65 -17.89 -14.01
C GLU A 111 8.22 -17.37 -14.17
N ASN A 112 7.39 -18.11 -14.89
CA ASN A 112 5.97 -17.86 -15.00
C ASN A 112 5.22 -19.13 -14.59
N HIS A 113 4.52 -19.08 -13.45
CA HIS A 113 3.72 -20.18 -12.91
C HIS A 113 4.46 -21.54 -12.88
N GLY A 114 5.70 -21.56 -12.38
CA GLY A 114 6.50 -22.79 -12.29
C GLY A 114 7.29 -23.15 -13.56
N ARG A 115 7.04 -22.46 -14.68
CA ARG A 115 7.76 -22.66 -15.94
C ARG A 115 8.87 -21.63 -16.09
N ILE A 116 10.08 -22.09 -16.35
CA ILE A 116 11.19 -21.22 -16.70
C ILE A 116 10.92 -20.68 -18.12
N VAL A 117 10.74 -19.36 -18.23
CA VAL A 117 10.54 -18.66 -19.49
C VAL A 117 11.89 -18.44 -20.18
N ARG A 118 12.88 -17.94 -19.44
CA ARG A 118 14.25 -17.73 -19.92
C ARG A 118 15.25 -17.57 -18.77
N ALA A 119 16.54 -17.73 -19.06
CA ALA A 119 17.61 -17.33 -18.16
C ALA A 119 17.75 -15.79 -18.11
N LEU A 120 18.20 -15.29 -16.96
CA LEU A 120 18.47 -13.87 -16.71
C LEU A 120 19.97 -13.68 -16.43
N SER A 121 20.51 -12.56 -16.91
CA SER A 121 21.76 -12.04 -16.34
C SER A 121 21.53 -11.51 -14.93
N SER A 122 22.61 -11.37 -14.15
CA SER A 122 22.55 -10.78 -12.80
C SER A 122 21.97 -9.35 -12.81
N ALA A 123 22.32 -8.56 -13.83
CA ALA A 123 21.82 -7.20 -14.00
C ALA A 123 20.31 -7.16 -14.30
N GLU A 124 19.84 -8.01 -15.21
CA GLU A 124 18.40 -8.13 -15.51
C GLU A 124 17.62 -8.60 -14.28
N TYR A 125 18.13 -9.59 -13.56
CA TYR A 125 17.51 -10.09 -12.33
C TYR A 125 17.33 -8.95 -11.31
N THR A 126 18.38 -8.17 -11.08
CA THR A 126 18.37 -7.02 -10.16
C THR A 126 17.34 -5.96 -10.60
N SER A 127 17.33 -5.62 -11.89
CA SER A 127 16.40 -4.64 -12.46
C SER A 127 14.94 -5.09 -12.32
N LEU A 128 14.64 -6.35 -12.65
CA LEU A 128 13.29 -6.91 -12.52
C LEU A 128 12.87 -6.98 -11.05
N ARG A 129 13.78 -7.30 -10.13
CA ARG A 129 13.49 -7.27 -8.69
C ARG A 129 13.15 -5.89 -8.18
N ALA A 130 13.90 -4.87 -8.59
CA ALA A 130 13.57 -3.49 -8.27
C ALA A 130 12.18 -3.11 -8.83
N GLN A 131 11.85 -3.54 -10.05
CA GLN A 131 10.55 -3.31 -10.68
C GLN A 131 9.40 -4.01 -9.94
N VAL A 132 9.58 -5.24 -9.46
CA VAL A 132 8.59 -5.92 -8.60
C VAL A 132 8.33 -5.11 -7.34
N ILE A 133 9.39 -4.71 -6.61
CA ILE A 133 9.24 -3.91 -5.39
C ILE A 133 8.59 -2.57 -5.68
N ARG A 134 8.94 -1.91 -6.79
CA ARG A 134 8.33 -0.67 -7.22
C ARG A 134 6.82 -0.83 -7.36
N GLY A 135 6.35 -1.88 -8.05
CA GLY A 135 4.93 -2.16 -8.23
C GLY A 135 4.16 -2.34 -6.91
N PHE A 136 4.71 -3.11 -5.97
CA PHE A 136 4.06 -3.37 -4.68
C PHE A 136 4.16 -2.22 -3.68
N SER A 137 5.29 -1.51 -3.63
CA SER A 137 5.52 -0.42 -2.66
C SER A 137 4.56 0.76 -2.85
N GLY A 138 4.08 1.03 -4.06
CA GLY A 138 3.02 2.02 -4.29
C GLY A 138 1.71 1.67 -3.57
N HIS A 139 1.36 0.39 -3.49
CA HIS A 139 0.21 -0.06 -2.71
C HIS A 139 0.44 0.07 -1.22
N TRP A 140 1.66 -0.23 -0.75
CA TRP A 140 2.01 -0.05 0.67
C TRP A 140 1.82 1.41 1.08
N MET A 141 2.32 2.35 0.28
CA MET A 141 2.11 3.79 0.51
C MET A 141 0.64 4.14 0.64
N PHE A 142 -0.20 3.68 -0.30
CA PHE A 142 -1.64 3.94 -0.26
C PHE A 142 -2.30 3.37 1.02
N PHE A 143 -2.09 2.10 1.33
CA PHE A 143 -2.78 1.47 2.46
C PHE A 143 -2.26 1.95 3.82
N TYR A 144 -0.95 2.20 3.95
CA TYR A 144 -0.40 2.83 5.15
C TYR A 144 -0.95 4.25 5.32
N PHE A 145 -1.07 5.02 4.23
CA PHE A 145 -1.67 6.36 4.29
C PHE A 145 -3.14 6.30 4.72
N VAL A 146 -3.95 5.39 4.19
CA VAL A 146 -5.36 5.24 4.59
C VAL A 146 -5.47 4.83 6.07
N GLY A 147 -4.64 3.89 6.53
CA GLY A 147 -4.59 3.49 7.94
C GLY A 147 -4.20 4.67 8.84
N PHE A 148 -3.15 5.40 8.47
CA PHE A 148 -2.70 6.61 9.17
C PHE A 148 -3.82 7.66 9.24
N ALA A 149 -4.41 8.00 8.10
CA ALA A 149 -5.48 8.99 8.01
C ALA A 149 -6.65 8.63 8.92
N TYR A 150 -7.10 7.37 8.89
CA TYR A 150 -8.18 6.92 9.75
C TYR A 150 -7.85 7.11 11.24
N PHE A 151 -6.71 6.61 11.71
CA PHE A 151 -6.38 6.68 13.13
C PHE A 151 -6.00 8.09 13.61
N ALA A 152 -5.43 8.92 12.74
CA ALA A 152 -5.06 10.30 13.04
C ALA A 152 -6.29 11.24 13.09
N PHE A 153 -7.26 11.07 12.20
CA PHE A 153 -8.38 12.02 12.06
C PHE A 153 -9.73 11.48 12.57
N CYS A 154 -9.95 10.17 12.57
CA CYS A 154 -11.23 9.55 12.96
C CYS A 154 -11.16 8.71 14.24
N GLY A 155 -9.97 8.31 14.69
CA GLY A 155 -9.81 7.33 15.77
C GLY A 155 -10.55 7.69 17.08
N ASN A 156 -10.68 8.98 17.39
CA ASN A 156 -11.25 9.44 18.66
C ASN A 156 -12.72 9.88 18.57
N GLY A 157 -13.38 9.74 17.42
CA GLY A 157 -14.73 10.24 17.26
C GLY A 157 -15.78 9.30 17.88
N GLU A 158 -16.75 9.87 18.60
CA GLU A 158 -18.04 9.22 18.92
C GLU A 158 -18.77 8.84 17.62
N PRO A 159 -19.54 7.73 17.59
CA PRO A 159 -20.34 7.35 16.42
C PRO A 159 -21.12 8.55 15.91
N LEU A 160 -21.26 8.70 14.59
CA LEU A 160 -22.13 9.73 14.03
C LEU A 160 -23.57 9.40 14.46
N ASN A 161 -23.99 9.97 15.59
CA ASN A 161 -25.33 9.79 16.13
C ASN A 161 -26.32 10.30 15.07
N GLY A 162 -27.41 9.58 14.83
CA GLY A 162 -28.30 9.68 13.65
C GLY A 162 -28.96 11.04 13.37
N SER A 163 -28.59 12.12 14.06
CA SER A 163 -29.03 13.49 13.88
C SER A 163 -28.65 14.08 12.51
N VAL A 164 -27.52 13.69 11.91
CA VAL A 164 -27.13 14.20 10.57
C VAL A 164 -27.97 13.57 9.45
N ARG A 165 -28.52 12.37 9.65
CA ARG A 165 -29.36 11.69 8.66
C ARG A 165 -30.71 12.40 8.43
N ASN A 166 -31.16 13.21 9.38
CA ASN A 166 -32.39 14.01 9.27
C ASN A 166 -32.22 15.38 8.60
N LYS A 167 -30.99 15.81 8.30
CA LYS A 167 -30.74 17.09 7.59
C LYS A 167 -30.55 16.93 6.07
N ALA A 168 -30.61 15.71 5.56
CA ALA A 168 -30.40 15.40 4.15
C ALA A 168 -31.62 14.74 3.47
N MET A 169 -32.79 14.78 4.11
CA MET A 169 -34.09 14.52 3.48
C MET A 169 -34.86 15.83 3.31
#